data_AF-A0A4V1K232-F1
#
_entry.id   AF-A0A4V1K232-F1
#
_cell.length_a   1.000
_cell.length_b   1.000
_cell.length_c   1.000
_cell.angle_alpha   90.00
_cell.angle_beta   90.00
_cell.angle_gamma   90.00
#
_symmetry.space_group_name_H-M   'P 1'
#
loop_
_entity.id
_entity.type
_entity.pdbx_description
1 polymer ?
#
loop_
_entity_poly.entity_id
_entity_poly.type
_entity_poly.pdbx_seq_one_letter_code
_entity_poly.pdbx_strand_id
1 'polypeptide(L)'
;MNILKNPTTVKSLAAQIIKACDSYIGLKMPEKQLKELITYYASQHGEKLFSHNGLNPTIQNRIGKKRSELVNIMLLGFQTKLWG
;
A
#
# COMPACT_ATOMS: atom_id res chain seq x y z
N MET A 1 10.77 7.94 -10.69
CA MET A 1 10.12 7.77 -9.35
C MET A 1 10.98 6.84 -8.52
N ASN A 2 11.61 7.34 -7.45
CA ASN A 2 12.36 6.49 -6.52
C ASN A 2 11.42 5.86 -5.50
N ILE A 3 10.82 4.74 -5.88
CA ILE A 3 10.03 3.92 -4.98
C ILE A 3 10.96 2.91 -4.33
N LEU A 4 11.11 3.00 -3.00
CA LEU A 4 11.93 2.04 -2.25
C LEU A 4 11.15 0.71 -2.16
N LYS A 5 11.75 -0.35 -2.71
CA LYS A 5 11.20 -1.72 -2.63
C LYS A 5 11.29 -2.33 -1.23
N ASN A 6 12.15 -1.79 -0.36
CA ASN A 6 12.37 -2.30 0.99
C ASN A 6 12.20 -1.20 2.07
N PRO A 7 10.96 -0.79 2.38
CA PRO A 7 10.72 0.10 3.49
C PRO A 7 11.07 -0.58 4.83
N THR A 8 12.09 -0.05 5.49
CA THR A 8 12.57 -0.53 6.80
C THR A 8 11.59 -0.26 7.93
N THR A 9 10.67 0.71 7.78
CA THR A 9 9.68 1.08 8.80
C THR A 9 8.27 1.26 8.22
N VAL A 10 7.25 1.06 9.07
CA VAL A 10 5.82 1.33 8.76
C VAL A 10 5.64 2.78 8.24
N LYS A 11 6.37 3.74 8.81
CA LYS A 11 6.35 5.15 8.37
C LYS A 11 6.86 5.33 6.95
N SER A 12 7.94 4.63 6.58
CA SER A 12 8.50 4.66 5.23
C SER A 12 7.55 4.01 4.22
N LEU A 13 6.94 2.88 4.59
CA LEU A 13 5.92 2.20 3.78
C LEU A 13 4.73 3.14 3.49
N ALA A 14 4.20 3.82 4.51
CA ALA A 14 3.12 4.80 4.32
C ALA A 14 3.51 5.90 3.32
N ALA A 15 4.73 6.44 3.41
CA ALA A 15 5.21 7.49 2.52
C ALA A 15 5.33 7.01 1.06
N GLN A 16 5.73 5.76 0.83
CA GLN A 16 5.77 5.19 -0.51
C GLN A 16 4.37 4.97 -1.09
N ILE A 17 3.43 4.48 -0.28
CA ILE A 17 2.02 4.34 -0.67
C ILE A 17 1.43 5.70 -1.04
N ILE A 18 1.67 6.73 -0.23
CA ILE A 18 1.23 8.11 -0.54
C ILE A 18 1.75 8.53 -1.91
N LYS A 19 3.06 8.39 -2.16
CA LYS A 19 3.67 8.76 -3.45
C LYS A 19 3.07 8.01 -4.62
N ALA A 20 2.83 6.70 -4.47
CA ALA A 20 2.24 5.87 -5.50
C ALA A 20 0.79 6.29 -5.79
N CYS A 21 -0.04 6.44 -4.75
CA CYS A 21 -1.41 6.90 -4.86
C CYS A 21 -1.51 8.30 -5.46
N ASP A 22 -0.71 9.25 -5.01
CA ASP A 22 -0.70 10.64 -5.53
C ASP A 22 -0.31 10.68 -7.00
N SER A 23 0.60 9.79 -7.41
CA SER A 23 1.01 9.72 -8.81
C SER A 23 -0.03 9.07 -9.70
N TYR A 24 -0.78 8.08 -9.18
CA TYR A 24 -1.95 7.54 -9.85
C TYR A 24 -3.05 8.59 -9.99
N ILE A 25 -3.38 9.30 -8.90
CA ILE A 25 -4.36 10.39 -8.90
C ILE A 25 -3.93 11.51 -9.87
N GLY A 26 -2.63 11.79 -9.95
CA GLY A 26 -2.05 12.74 -10.89
C GLY A 26 -1.90 12.23 -12.32
N LEU A 27 -2.42 11.04 -12.65
CA LEU A 27 -2.36 10.40 -13.98
C LEU A 27 -0.92 10.17 -14.50
N LYS A 28 0.06 10.12 -13.59
CA LYS A 28 1.48 9.85 -13.89
C LYS A 28 1.84 8.38 -13.76
N MET A 29 0.94 7.56 -13.21
CA MET A 29 1.11 6.13 -13.01
C MET A 29 -0.18 5.41 -13.45
N PRO A 30 -0.09 4.38 -14.31
CA PRO A 30 -1.24 3.57 -14.69
C PRO A 30 -1.72 2.69 -13.53
N GLU A 31 -3.00 2.35 -13.54
CA GLU A 31 -3.64 1.51 -12.51
C GLU A 31 -2.91 0.19 -12.30
N LYS A 32 -2.54 -0.50 -13.38
CA LYS A 32 -1.82 -1.79 -13.32
C LYS A 32 -0.53 -1.68 -12.50
N GLN A 33 0.24 -0.62 -12.72
CA GLN A 33 1.50 -0.40 -12.01
C GLN A 33 1.26 -0.08 -10.53
N LEU A 34 0.22 0.69 -10.21
CA LEU A 34 -0.17 0.92 -8.81
C LEU A 34 -0.58 -0.40 -8.15
N LYS A 35 -1.42 -1.19 -8.80
CA LYS A 35 -1.89 -2.48 -8.30
C LYS A 35 -0.74 -3.41 -8.00
N GLU A 36 0.15 -3.64 -8.97
CA GLU A 36 1.35 -4.48 -8.79
C GLU A 36 2.22 -4.02 -7.61
N LEU A 37 2.36 -2.71 -7.43
CA LEU A 37 3.17 -2.14 -6.35
C LEU A 37 2.53 -2.35 -4.98
N ILE A 38 1.23 -2.10 -4.86
CA ILE A 38 0.47 -2.32 -3.62
C ILE A 38 0.43 -3.82 -3.28
N THR A 39 0.20 -4.69 -4.27
CA THR A 39 0.24 -6.14 -4.11
C THR A 39 1.62 -6.63 -3.69
N TYR A 40 2.69 -6.08 -4.26
CA TYR A 40 4.06 -6.38 -3.85
C TYR A 40 4.31 -5.99 -2.39
N TYR A 41 3.86 -4.82 -1.95
CA TYR A 41 3.97 -4.41 -0.56
C TYR A 41 3.13 -5.28 0.39
N ALA A 42 1.94 -5.68 -0.04
CA ALA A 42 1.09 -6.58 0.73
C ALA A 42 1.71 -7.98 0.87
N SER A 43 2.39 -8.47 -0.17
CA SER A 43 3.08 -9.76 -0.16
C SER A 43 4.38 -9.75 0.65
N GLN A 44 5.21 -8.72 0.47
CA GLN A 44 6.56 -8.66 1.05
C GLN A 44 6.62 -7.99 2.43
N HIS A 45 5.70 -7.05 2.69
CA HIS A 45 5.64 -6.26 3.93
C HIS A 45 4.27 -6.37 4.58
N GLY A 46 3.58 -7.50 4.41
CA GLY A 46 2.23 -7.74 4.92
C GLY A 46 2.10 -7.46 6.43
N GLU A 47 3.08 -7.87 7.23
CA GLU A 47 3.14 -7.61 8.67
C GLU A 47 3.15 -6.12 9.05
N LYS A 48 3.64 -5.27 8.15
CA LYS A 48 3.70 -3.80 8.34
C LYS A 48 2.49 -3.11 7.74
N LEU A 49 1.99 -3.64 6.62
CA LEU A 49 0.87 -3.07 5.88
C LEU A 49 -0.47 -3.38 6.55
N PHE A 50 -0.62 -4.61 7.04
CA PHE A 50 -1.82 -5.10 7.67
C PHE A 50 -1.70 -5.16 9.19
N SER A 51 -2.86 -5.17 9.83
CA SER A 51 -3.09 -5.47 11.24
C SER A 51 -4.26 -6.47 11.31
N HIS A 52 -4.64 -6.88 12.51
CA HIS A 52 -5.63 -7.94 12.75
C HIS A 52 -6.96 -7.77 12.01
N ASN A 53 -7.38 -6.51 11.76
CA ASN A 53 -8.66 -6.18 11.10
C ASN A 53 -8.50 -5.36 9.80
N GLY A 54 -7.38 -5.49 9.07
CA GLY A 54 -7.20 -4.81 7.77
C GLY A 54 -5.90 -4.03 7.71
N LEU A 55 -5.92 -2.79 7.19
CA LEU A 55 -4.71 -1.96 7.14
C LEU A 55 -4.24 -1.55 8.54
N ASN A 56 -2.93 -1.44 8.73
CA ASN A 56 -2.36 -0.96 9.98
C ASN A 56 -2.85 0.48 10.29
N PRO A 57 -3.35 0.77 11.51
CA PRO A 57 -3.86 2.09 11.87
C PRO A 57 -2.86 3.23 11.64
N THR A 58 -1.56 2.96 11.82
CA THR A 58 -0.49 3.94 11.55
C THR A 58 -0.41 4.28 10.07
N ILE A 59 -0.58 3.29 9.20
CA ILE A 59 -0.63 3.49 7.74
C ILE A 59 -1.89 4.29 7.40
N GLN A 60 -3.06 3.85 7.87
CA GLN A 60 -4.33 4.52 7.59
C GLN A 60 -4.33 6.00 8.00
N ASN A 61 -3.84 6.29 9.22
CA ASN A 61 -3.73 7.65 9.74
C ASN A 61 -2.79 8.53 8.90
N ARG A 62 -1.71 7.96 8.34
CA ARG A 62 -0.76 8.71 7.51
C ARG A 62 -1.22 8.93 6.09
N ILE A 63 -1.75 7.90 5.44
CA ILE A 63 -2.14 7.99 4.03
C ILE A 63 -3.49 8.70 3.87
N GLY A 64 -4.32 8.67 4.91
CA GLY A 64 -5.64 9.28 4.95
C GLY A 64 -6.72 8.42 4.32
N LYS A 65 -7.99 8.80 4.53
CA LYS A 65 -9.17 8.00 4.14
C LYS A 65 -9.20 7.69 2.64
N LYS A 66 -9.06 8.71 1.78
CA LYS A 66 -9.12 8.56 0.32
C LYS A 66 -8.08 7.58 -0.23
N ARG A 67 -6.84 7.65 0.26
CA ARG A 67 -5.76 6.75 -0.18
C ARG A 67 -5.91 5.35 0.41
N SER A 68 -6.42 5.23 1.63
CA SER A 68 -6.72 3.94 2.25
C SER A 68 -7.79 3.18 1.46
N GLU A 69 -8.85 3.86 1.03
CA GLU A 69 -9.87 3.27 0.15
C GLU A 69 -9.27 2.84 -1.18
N LEU A 70 -8.44 3.67 -1.82
CA LEU A 70 -7.75 3.30 -3.05
C LEU A 70 -6.88 2.06 -2.88
N VAL A 71 -6.10 1.98 -1.80
CA VAL A 71 -5.28 0.80 -1.47
C VAL A 71 -6.15 -0.44 -1.30
N ASN A 72 -7.27 -0.34 -0.58
CA ASN A 72 -8.22 -1.45 -0.42
C ASN A 72 -8.79 -1.89 -1.77
N ILE A 73 -9.12 -0.95 -2.67
CA ILE A 73 -9.58 -1.26 -4.03
C ILE A 73 -8.50 -2.00 -4.82
N MET A 74 -7.24 -1.56 -4.76
CA MET A 74 -6.12 -2.24 -5.43
C MET A 74 -5.87 -3.65 -4.88
N LEU A 75 -6.22 -3.87 -3.61
CA LEU A 75 -6.15 -5.16 -2.92
C LEU A 75 -7.44 -5.98 -3.04
N LEU A 76 -8.48 -5.52 -3.75
CA LEU A 76 -9.68 -6.34 -3.98
C LEU A 76 -9.30 -7.61 -4.75
N GLY A 77 -9.69 -8.75 -4.20
CA GLY A 77 -9.33 -10.07 -4.72
C GLY A 77 -7.89 -10.50 -4.43
N PHE A 78 -7.10 -9.69 -3.72
CA PHE A 78 -5.79 -10.12 -3.22
C PHE A 78 -5.98 -10.94 -1.95
N GLN A 79 -5.74 -12.25 -2.05
CA GLN A 79 -5.68 -13.13 -0.89
C GLN A 79 -4.24 -13.11 -0.38
N THR A 80 -4.04 -12.54 0.81
CA THR A 80 -2.78 -12.70 1.53
C THR A 80 -2.58 -14.19 1.81
N LYS A 81 -1.34 -14.71 1.63
CA LYS A 81 -1.02 -16.02 2.22
C LYS A 81 -1.28 -15.90 3.72
N LEU A 82 -2.08 -16.80 4.28
CA LEU A 82 -2.23 -16.93 5.72
C LEU A 82 -0.81 -17.09 6.30
N TRP A 83 -0.38 -16.10 7.08
CA TRP A 83 0.82 -16.20 7.88
C TRP A 83 0.41 -17.04 9.09
N GLY A 84 0.67 -18.34 9.00
CA GLY A 84 0.56 -19.30 10.11
C GLY A 84 1.91 -19.43 10.81
#